data_AF-A0A1H6I021-F1
#
_entry.id   AF-A0A1H6I021-F1
#
_cell.length_a   1.000
_cell.length_b   1.000
_cell.length_c   1.000
_cell.angle_alpha   90.00
_cell.angle_beta   90.00
_cell.angle_gamma   90.00
#
_symmetry.space_group_name_H-M   'P 1'
#
loop_
_entity.id
_entity.type
_entity.pdbx_description
1 polymer ?
#
loop_
_entity_poly.entity_id
_entity_poly.type
_entity_poly.pdbx_seq_one_letter_code
_entity_poly.pdbx_strand_id
1 'polypeptide(L)'
;MKALNCKLYVLFLIIACTFLKAQNNSFIYELNYKPNSDSLKTEKILFYLDIKGNESTFRSDKFRQSDSLRALSYEYHEPSTIKNLFIELKEISILNTIQLQ
;
A
#
# COMPACT_ATOMS: atom_id res chain seq x y z
N MET A 1 22.85 32.73 29.79
CA MET A 1 23.03 31.35 29.26
C MET A 1 21.76 30.48 29.33
N LYS A 2 20.97 30.51 30.42
CA LYS A 2 19.74 29.67 30.54
C LYS A 2 18.68 29.89 29.44
N ALA A 3 18.46 31.14 29.02
CA ALA A 3 17.48 31.46 27.98
C ALA A 3 17.86 30.96 26.58
N LEU A 4 19.16 30.83 26.28
CA LEU A 4 19.64 30.31 24.99
C LEU A 4 19.36 28.81 24.86
N ASN A 5 19.58 28.06 25.95
CA ASN A 5 19.29 26.63 26.02
C ASN A 5 17.78 26.34 25.94
N CYS A 6 16.94 27.23 26.50
CA CYS A 6 15.49 27.12 26.40
C CYS A 6 15.00 27.32 24.95
N LYS A 7 15.55 28.31 24.22
CA LYS A 7 15.25 28.53 22.79
C LYS A 7 15.67 27.34 21.93
N LEU A 8 16.82 26.74 22.21
CA LEU A 8 17.32 25.57 21.47
C LEU A 8 16.45 24.33 21.72
N TYR A 9 15.97 24.15 22.96
CA TYR A 9 15.04 23.08 23.32
C TYR A 9 13.68 23.23 22.63
N VAL A 10 13.14 24.44 22.56
CA VAL A 10 11.90 24.74 21.83
C VAL A 10 12.06 24.49 20.33
N LEU A 11 13.19 24.89 19.74
CA LEU A 11 13.48 24.60 18.33
C LEU A 11 13.54 23.10 18.05
N PHE A 12 14.18 22.34 18.93
CA PHE A 12 14.25 20.87 18.84
C PHE A 12 12.86 20.24 18.89
N LEU A 13 11.97 20.71 19.78
CA LEU A 13 10.60 20.22 19.86
C LEU A 13 9.78 20.54 18.60
N ILE A 14 9.93 21.75 18.02
CA ILE A 14 9.24 22.12 16.79
C ILE A 14 9.68 21.21 15.63
N ILE A 15 10.98 20.95 15.50
CA ILE A 15 11.52 20.05 14.47
C ILE A 15 11.05 18.61 14.70
N ALA A 16 10.99 18.13 15.95
CA ALA A 16 10.50 16.79 16.25
C ALA A 16 9.02 16.60 15.87
N CYS A 17 8.18 17.63 16.05
CA CYS A 17 6.76 17.56 15.72
C CYS A 17 6.46 17.44 14.21
N THR A 18 7.35 17.90 13.32
CA THR A 18 7.12 17.81 11.87
C THR A 18 7.25 16.37 11.34
N PHE A 19 8.00 15.51 12.02
CA PHE A 19 8.17 14.11 11.65
C PHE A 19 6.95 13.24 11.94
N LEU A 20 6.00 13.71 12.78
CA LEU A 20 4.79 12.95 13.14
C LEU A 20 3.75 12.89 12.00
N LYS A 21 3.88 13.71 10.95
CA LYS A 21 2.92 13.82 9.85
C LYS A 21 3.25 12.96 8.62
N ALA A 22 4.30 12.15 8.66
CA ALA A 22 4.79 11.38 7.52
C ALA A 22 4.32 9.91 7.48
N GLN A 23 3.31 9.54 8.28
CA GLN A 23 2.86 8.15 8.36
C GLN A 23 2.02 7.79 7.13
N ASN A 24 2.61 7.01 6.23
CA ASN A 24 1.89 6.38 5.12
C ASN A 24 1.33 5.03 5.60
N ASN A 25 0.09 4.74 5.25
CA ASN A 25 -0.55 3.47 5.60
C ASN A 25 -0.43 2.50 4.43
N SER A 26 -0.14 1.23 4.73
CA SER A 26 -0.02 0.17 3.73
C SER A 26 -0.75 -1.06 4.24
N PHE A 27 -1.70 -1.56 3.46
CA PHE A 27 -2.47 -2.76 3.77
C PHE A 27 -2.06 -3.89 2.81
N ILE A 28 -1.96 -5.10 3.35
CA ILE A 28 -1.57 -6.29 2.58
C ILE A 28 -2.78 -7.20 2.53
N TYR A 29 -3.20 -7.56 1.31
CA TYR A 29 -4.26 -8.52 1.05
C TYR A 29 -3.64 -9.81 0.55
N GLU A 30 -4.04 -10.91 1.18
CA GLU A 30 -3.54 -12.23 0.87
C GLU A 30 -4.70 -13.12 0.40
N LEU A 31 -4.60 -13.60 -0.84
CA LEU A 31 -5.52 -14.58 -1.40
C LEU A 31 -4.84 -15.94 -1.47
N ASN A 32 -5.33 -16.88 -0.68
CA ASN A 32 -4.93 -18.28 -0.74
C ASN A 32 -5.99 -19.04 -1.54
N TYR A 33 -5.58 -19.66 -2.65
CA TYR A 33 -6.50 -20.37 -3.54
C TYR A 33 -5.91 -21.70 -4.00
N LYS A 34 -6.78 -22.63 -4.36
CA LYS A 34 -6.40 -23.93 -4.87
C LYS A 34 -6.75 -24.01 -6.36
N PRO A 35 -5.77 -24.00 -7.28
CA PRO A 35 -6.02 -23.84 -8.71
C PRO A 35 -6.76 -25.04 -9.33
N ASN A 36 -6.56 -26.24 -8.78
CA ASN A 36 -7.27 -27.47 -9.19
C ASN A 36 -7.87 -28.15 -7.95
N SER A 37 -9.12 -28.60 -8.05
CA SER A 37 -9.85 -29.30 -6.95
C SER A 37 -9.09 -30.49 -6.36
N ASP A 38 -8.24 -31.13 -7.16
CA ASP A 38 -7.54 -32.36 -6.79
C ASP A 38 -6.08 -32.10 -6.39
N SER A 39 -5.59 -30.87 -6.54
CA SER A 39 -4.22 -30.49 -6.18
C SER A 39 -4.06 -30.36 -4.66
N LEU A 40 -3.02 -30.95 -4.07
CA LEU A 40 -2.64 -30.64 -2.68
C LEU A 40 -1.92 -29.28 -2.55
N LYS A 41 -1.60 -28.64 -3.69
CA LYS A 41 -0.93 -27.34 -3.71
C LYS A 41 -1.95 -26.21 -3.64
N THR A 42 -1.78 -25.38 -2.62
CA THR A 42 -2.41 -24.07 -2.48
C THR A 42 -1.45 -23.03 -3.03
N GLU A 43 -1.94 -22.15 -3.89
CA GLU A 43 -1.21 -21.00 -4.40
C GLU A 43 -1.63 -19.75 -3.62
N LYS A 44 -0.70 -18.79 -3.54
CA LYS A 44 -0.85 -17.56 -2.79
C LYS A 44 -0.60 -16.36 -3.69
N ILE A 45 -1.50 -15.39 -3.62
CA ILE A 45 -1.37 -14.10 -4.32
C ILE A 45 -1.42 -12.98 -3.29
N LEU A 46 -0.47 -12.05 -3.41
CA LEU A 46 -0.35 -10.89 -2.54
C LEU A 46 -0.67 -9.61 -3.32
N PHE A 47 -1.51 -8.78 -2.71
CA PHE A 47 -1.81 -7.43 -3.15
C PHE A 47 -1.55 -6.43 -2.04
N TYR A 48 -1.26 -5.20 -2.45
CA TYR A 48 -0.90 -4.10 -1.57
C TYR A 48 -1.76 -2.90 -1.88
N LEU A 49 -2.33 -2.30 -0.83
CA LEU A 49 -3.00 -1.02 -0.87
C LEU A 49 -2.17 -0.01 -0.10
N ASP A 50 -1.52 0.88 -0.82
CA ASP A 50 -0.74 1.97 -0.23
C ASP A 50 -1.59 3.26 -0.24
N ILE A 51 -1.75 3.87 0.93
CA ILE A 51 -2.43 5.16 1.11
C ILE A 51 -1.38 6.21 1.43
N LYS A 52 -1.27 7.21 0.56
CA LYS A 52 -0.35 8.35 0.70
C LYS A 52 -1.14 9.65 0.53
N GLY A 53 -1.45 10.30 1.65
CA GLY A 53 -2.31 11.48 1.64
C GLY A 53 -3.71 11.12 1.13
N ASN A 54 -4.15 11.78 0.05
CA ASN A 54 -5.47 11.54 -0.59
C ASN A 54 -5.41 10.52 -1.73
N GLU A 55 -4.26 9.89 -1.97
CA GLU A 55 -4.09 8.93 -3.06
C GLU A 55 -4.01 7.50 -2.52
N SER A 56 -4.82 6.63 -3.11
CA SER A 56 -4.82 5.19 -2.87
C SER A 56 -4.23 4.47 -4.08
N THR A 57 -3.23 3.64 -3.86
CA THR A 57 -2.56 2.86 -4.91
C THR A 57 -2.68 1.37 -4.62
N PHE A 58 -3.39 0.65 -5.48
CA PHE A 58 -3.52 -0.81 -5.40
C PHE A 58 -2.58 -1.50 -6.40
N ARG A 59 -1.73 -2.42 -5.92
CA ARG A 59 -0.70 -3.10 -6.72
C ARG A 59 -0.53 -4.55 -6.31
N SER A 60 -0.23 -5.44 -7.26
CA SER A 60 0.21 -6.80 -6.94
C SER A 60 1.66 -6.82 -6.46
N ASP A 61 2.07 -7.89 -5.78
CA ASP A 61 3.44 -8.06 -5.26
C ASP A 61 4.53 -7.87 -6.31
N LYS A 62 4.31 -8.44 -7.50
CA LYS A 62 5.23 -8.29 -8.64
C LYS A 62 5.39 -6.83 -9.06
N PHE A 63 4.33 -6.05 -9.00
CA PHE A 63 4.34 -4.62 -9.30
C PHE A 63 5.02 -3.79 -8.23
N ARG A 64 4.82 -4.13 -6.95
CA ARG A 64 5.45 -3.43 -5.82
C ARG A 64 6.98 -3.61 -5.82
N GLN A 65 7.47 -4.78 -6.20
CA GLN A 65 8.91 -5.07 -6.29
C GLN A 65 9.56 -4.54 -7.58
N SER A 66 8.77 -4.26 -8.61
CA SER A 66 9.26 -3.83 -9.92
C SER A 66 9.35 -2.31 -10.03
N ASP A 67 10.55 -1.75 -9.83
CA ASP A 67 10.83 -0.32 -10.00
C ASP A 67 11.07 0.09 -11.48
N SER A 68 10.39 -0.54 -12.45
CA SER A 68 10.69 -0.35 -13.88
C SER A 68 9.51 -0.53 -14.83
N LEU A 69 9.60 0.07 -16.03
CA LEU A 69 8.67 -0.03 -17.18
C LEU A 69 8.18 -1.45 -17.51
N ARG A 70 8.88 -2.50 -17.05
CA ARG A 70 8.44 -3.91 -17.17
C ARG A 70 7.15 -4.20 -16.40
N ALA A 71 6.83 -3.42 -15.37
CA ALA A 71 5.58 -3.56 -14.62
C ALA A 71 4.36 -3.45 -15.55
N LEU A 72 4.31 -2.43 -16.41
CA LEU A 72 3.24 -2.20 -17.41
C LEU A 72 2.94 -3.41 -18.30
N SER A 73 3.95 -4.24 -18.59
CA SER A 73 3.77 -5.44 -19.41
C SER A 73 3.08 -6.61 -18.68
N TYR A 74 3.14 -6.65 -17.34
CA TYR A 74 2.49 -7.69 -16.54
C TYR A 74 1.00 -7.44 -16.33
N GLU A 75 0.56 -6.17 -16.27
CA GLU A 75 -0.86 -5.81 -16.18
C GLU A 75 -1.64 -6.25 -17.44
N TYR A 76 -0.97 -6.34 -18.58
CA TYR A 76 -1.56 -6.84 -19.83
C TYR A 76 -1.75 -8.36 -19.87
N HIS A 77 -1.11 -9.13 -18.98
CA HIS A 77 -1.06 -10.59 -19.06
C HIS A 77 -1.76 -11.30 -17.89
N GLU A 78 -2.46 -10.58 -17.02
CA GLU A 78 -3.16 -11.20 -15.90
C GLU A 78 -4.39 -12.00 -16.35
N PRO A 79 -4.62 -13.21 -15.80
CA PRO A 79 -5.84 -13.97 -16.01
C PRO A 79 -7.09 -13.16 -15.66
N SER A 80 -8.16 -13.29 -16.43
CA SER A 80 -9.42 -12.53 -16.28
C SER A 80 -10.01 -12.61 -14.86
N THR A 81 -9.89 -13.76 -14.19
CA THR A 81 -10.34 -13.95 -12.80
C THR A 81 -9.59 -13.04 -11.82
N ILE A 82 -8.28 -12.90 -12.00
CA ILE A 82 -7.44 -12.05 -11.13
C ILE A 82 -7.71 -10.58 -11.41
N LYS A 83 -7.92 -10.23 -12.69
CA LYS A 83 -8.31 -8.87 -13.08
C LYS A 83 -9.63 -8.43 -12.45
N ASN A 84 -10.62 -9.32 -12.37
CA ASN A 84 -11.91 -9.02 -11.72
C ASN A 84 -11.76 -8.85 -10.21
N LEU A 85 -10.99 -9.72 -9.54
CA LEU A 85 -10.62 -9.57 -8.14
C LEU A 85 -9.87 -8.25 -7.87
N PHE A 86 -8.99 -7.86 -8.79
CA PHE A 86 -8.25 -6.60 -8.72
C PHE A 86 -9.18 -5.38 -8.80
N ILE A 87 -10.20 -5.42 -9.68
CA ILE A 87 -11.21 -4.35 -9.80
C ILE A 87 -12.04 -4.25 -8.51
N GLU A 88 -12.52 -5.38 -7.99
CA GLU A 88 -13.37 -5.41 -6.79
C GLU A 88 -12.61 -4.93 -5.54
N LEU A 89 -11.36 -5.36 -5.37
CA LEU A 89 -10.51 -4.88 -4.28
C LEU A 89 -10.16 -3.39 -4.42
N LYS A 90 -10.03 -2.88 -5.66
CA LYS A 90 -9.83 -1.46 -5.92
C LYS A 90 -11.07 -0.64 -5.56
N GLU A 91 -12.28 -1.11 -5.86
CA GLU A 91 -13.52 -0.43 -5.42
C GLU A 91 -13.64 -0.38 -3.89
N ILE A 92 -13.33 -1.48 -3.21
CA ILE A 92 -13.29 -1.55 -1.74
C ILE A 92 -12.26 -0.54 -1.19
N SER A 93 -11.10 -0.39 -1.84
CA SER A 93 -10.09 0.59 -1.41
C SER A 93 -10.55 2.04 -1.53
N ILE A 94 -11.32 2.38 -2.57
CA ILE A 94 -11.86 3.73 -2.78
C ILE A 94 -12.88 4.04 -1.68
N LEU A 95 -13.77 3.08 -1.39
CA LEU A 95 -14.76 3.19 -0.31
C LEU A 95 -14.11 3.45 1.05
N ASN A 96 -13.06 2.69 1.39
CA ASN A 96 -12.34 2.87 2.66
C ASN A 96 -11.60 4.22 2.74
N THR A 97 -11.13 4.74 1.60
CA THR A 97 -10.46 6.05 1.56
C THR A 97 -11.44 7.19 1.86
N ILE A 98 -12.69 7.10 1.39
CA ILE A 98 -13.76 8.08 1.67
C ILE A 98 -14.14 8.06 3.15
N GLN A 99 -14.13 6.89 3.81
CA GLN A 99 -14.48 6.76 5.23
C GLN A 99 -13.37 7.24 6.19
N LEU A 100 -12.15 7.45 5.69
CA LEU A 100 -10.98 7.88 6.48
C LEU A 100 -10.66 9.37 6.35
N GLN A 101 -11.37 10.12 5.47
CA GLN A 101 -11.28 11.58 5.33
C GLN A 101 -12.30 12.28 6.22
#